data_AF-A0A923TAC9-F1
#
_entry.id   AF-A0A923TAC9-F1
#
_cell.length_a   1.000
_cell.length_b   1.000
_cell.length_c   1.000
_cell.angle_alpha   90.00
_cell.angle_beta   90.00
_cell.angle_gamma   90.00
#
_symmetry.space_group_name_H-M   'P 1'
#
loop_
_entity.id
_entity.type
_entity.pdbx_description
1 polymer ?
#
loop_
_entity_poly.entity_id
_entity_poly.type
_entity_poly.pdbx_seq_one_letter_code
_entity_poly.pdbx_strand_id
1 'polypeptide(L)' 'MKSMLKLFGLLMVAGILRAEPLPVGPGQITTANAGESLTVFTYKPPTYRGGPLFVICHGVSRNAEDYRN' A
#
# COMPACT_ATOMS: atom_id res chain seq x y z
N MET A 1 -28.26 -24.36 -7.75
CA MET A 1 -27.74 -23.64 -8.93
C MET A 1 -27.58 -22.12 -8.71
N LYS A 2 -28.62 -21.38 -8.29
CA LYS A 2 -28.54 -19.92 -8.04
C LYS A 2 -27.50 -19.50 -6.98
N SER A 3 -27.28 -20.32 -5.95
CA SER A 3 -26.26 -20.07 -4.91
C SER A 3 -24.82 -20.20 -5.44
N MET A 4 -24.56 -21.21 -6.28
CA MET A 4 -23.24 -21.35 -6.94
C MET A 4 -22.96 -20.22 -7.93
N LEU A 5 -23.99 -19.72 -8.62
CA LEU A 5 -23.85 -18.60 -9.55
C LEU A 5 -23.48 -17.29 -8.82
N LYS A 6 -24.01 -17.07 -7.61
CA LYS A 6 -23.63 -15.92 -6.76
C LYS A 6 -22.21 -16.05 -6.21
N LEU A 7 -21.81 -17.25 -5.77
CA LEU A 7 -20.46 -17.50 -5.28
C LEU A 7 -19.42 -17.32 -6.39
N PHE A 8 -19.72 -17.78 -7.60
CA PHE A 8 -18.89 -17.55 -8.77
C PHE A 8 -18.78 -16.07 -9.14
N GLY A 9 -19.89 -15.32 -9.07
CA GLY A 9 -19.90 -13.87 -9.25
C GLY A 9 -19.05 -13.12 -8.21
N LEU A 10 -19.11 -13.54 -6.94
CA LEU A 10 -18.31 -12.94 -5.86
C LEU A 10 -16.81 -13.20 -6.03
N LEU A 11 -16.44 -14.42 -6.43
CA LEU A 11 -15.05 -14.81 -6.71
C LEU A 11 -14.46 -14.04 -7.90
N MET A 12 -15.26 -13.78 -8.94
CA MET A 12 -14.84 -12.98 -10.09
C MET A 12 -14.56 -11.52 -9.71
N VAL A 13 -15.39 -10.90 -8.87
CA VAL A 13 -15.21 -9.50 -8.45
C VAL A 13 -13.99 -9.33 -7.54
N ALA A 14 -13.73 -10.29 -6.65
CA ALA A 14 -12.57 -10.24 -5.75
C ALA A 14 -11.22 -10.30 -6.51
N GLY A 15 -11.16 -10.93 -7.68
CA GLY A 15 -9.94 -11.05 -8.48
C GLY A 15 -9.48 -9.78 -9.20
N ILE A 16 -10.32 -8.73 -9.21
CA ILE A 16 -10.07 -7.49 -9.99
C ILE A 16 -9.46 -6.40 -9.09
N LEU A 17 -9.56 -6.51 -7.77
CA LEU A 17 -9.01 -5.52 -6.85
C LEU A 17 -7.48 -5.60 -6.87
N ARG A 18 -6.84 -4.56 -7.41
CA ARG A 18 -5.40 -4.37 -7.36
C ARG A 18 -5.07 -3.14 -6.52
N ALA A 19 -4.07 -3.27 -5.65
CA ALA A 19 -3.51 -2.13 -4.95
C ALA A 19 -2.94 -1.14 -5.97
N GLU A 20 -3.17 0.16 -5.73
CA GLU A 20 -2.60 1.20 -6.56
C GLU A 20 -1.06 1.17 -6.46
N PRO A 21 -0.34 1.23 -7.59
CA PRO A 21 1.12 1.18 -7.54
C PRO A 21 1.70 2.42 -6.86
N LEU A 22 2.74 2.22 -6.03
CA LEU A 22 3.50 3.34 -5.49
C LEU A 22 4.21 4.13 -6.61
N PRO A 23 4.22 5.48 -6.53
CA PRO A 23 4.96 6.32 -7.46
C PRO A 23 6.45 6.02 -7.41
N VAL A 24 7.14 6.18 -8.54
CA VAL A 24 8.60 6.08 -8.60
C VAL A 24 9.22 7.35 -7.99
N GLY A 25 10.29 7.18 -7.22
CA GLY A 25 10.94 8.24 -6.46
C GLY A 25 10.28 8.48 -5.09
N PRO A 26 10.51 9.66 -4.50
CA PRO A 26 9.83 10.11 -3.28
C PRO A 26 8.31 10.17 -3.48
N GLY A 27 7.56 9.59 -2.55
CA GLY A 27 6.10 9.67 -2.53
C GLY A 27 5.54 9.71 -1.11
N GLN A 28 4.22 9.83 -1.02
CA GLN A 28 3.45 9.80 0.22
C GLN A 28 2.12 9.11 -0.04
N ILE A 29 1.69 8.27 0.91
CA ILE A 29 0.35 7.68 0.94
C ILE A 29 -0.29 7.95 2.30
N THR A 30 -1.61 8.04 2.32
CA THR A 30 -2.39 8.14 3.56
C THR A 30 -3.40 6.99 3.57
N THR A 31 -3.39 6.21 4.63
CA THR A 31 -4.27 5.04 4.80
C THR A 31 -4.94 5.05 6.16
N ALA A 32 -6.14 4.47 6.26
CA ALA A 32 -6.78 4.25 7.56
C ALA A 32 -6.07 3.11 8.31
N ASN A 33 -5.87 3.30 9.61
CA ASN A 33 -5.33 2.34 10.57
C ASN A 33 -6.22 2.32 11.81
N ALA A 34 -7.13 1.34 11.91
CA ALA A 34 -8.07 1.20 13.03
C ALA A 34 -8.87 2.49 13.35
N GLY A 35 -9.19 3.30 12.34
CA GLY A 35 -9.93 4.56 12.49
C GLY A 35 -9.04 5.80 12.63
N GLU A 36 -7.72 5.64 12.77
CA GLU A 36 -6.76 6.74 12.73
C GLU A 36 -6.12 6.85 11.34
N SER A 37 -5.81 8.06 10.91
CA SER A 37 -5.10 8.29 9.65
C SER A 37 -3.60 8.05 9.82
N LEU A 38 -3.03 7.16 9.01
CA LEU A 38 -1.59 6.90 8.96
C LEU A 38 -1.02 7.45 7.65
N THR A 39 -0.13 8.44 7.77
CA THR A 39 0.66 8.94 6.64
C THR A 39 1.99 8.19 6.57
N VAL A 40 2.30 7.65 5.39
CA VAL A 40 3.54 6.91 5.11
C VAL A 40 4.28 7.59 3.98
N PHE A 41 5.54 7.96 4.23
CA PHE A 41 6.45 8.44 3.20
C PHE A 41 7.13 7.26 2.53
N THR A 42 7.14 7.24 1.21
CA THR A 42 7.62 6.12 0.41
C THR A 42 8.78 6.53 -0.48
N TYR A 43 9.63 5.58 -0.81
CA TYR A 43 10.61 5.70 -1.89
C TYR A 43 10.60 4.43 -2.72
N LYS A 44 10.43 4.57 -4.03
CA LYS A 44 10.56 3.46 -4.97
C LYS A 44 11.62 3.80 -6.01
N PRO A 45 12.79 3.13 -6.01
CA PRO A 45 13.80 3.40 -7.03
C PRO A 45 13.27 2.99 -8.42
N PRO A 46 13.67 3.69 -9.50
CA PRO A 46 13.25 3.35 -10.88
C PRO A 46 13.71 1.94 -11.31
N THR A 47 14.70 1.40 -10.62
CA THR A 47 15.26 0.06 -10.82
C THR A 47 14.56 -1.03 -10.01
N TYR A 48 13.54 -0.72 -9.18
CA TYR A 48 12.80 -1.73 -8.42
C TYR A 48 12.09 -2.73 -9.36
N ARG A 49 12.21 -4.03 -9.06
CA ARG A 49 11.63 -5.14 -9.84
C ARG A 49 10.85 -6.14 -8.98
N GLY A 50 10.27 -5.68 -7.87
CA GLY A 50 9.50 -6.54 -6.96
C GLY A 50 10.34 -7.24 -5.88
N GLY A 51 11.42 -6.59 -5.42
CA GLY A 51 12.24 -7.07 -4.30
C GLY A 51 11.59 -6.83 -2.92
N PRO A 52 12.33 -7.05 -1.81
CA PRO A 52 11.79 -6.89 -0.46
C PRO A 52 11.34 -5.45 -0.17
N LEU A 53 10.41 -5.32 0.79
CA LEU A 53 9.97 -4.04 1.33
C LEU A 53 10.81 -3.69 2.57
N PHE A 54 11.31 -2.46 2.63
CA PHE A 54 11.94 -1.90 3.81
C PHE A 54 10.93 -1.02 4.53
N VAL A 55 10.74 -1.28 5.84
CA VAL A 55 9.86 -0.48 6.70
C VAL A 55 10.74 0.24 7.70
N ILE A 56 10.68 1.57 7.66
CA ILE A 56 11.49 2.45 8.52
C ILE A 56 10.53 3.21 9.44
N CYS A 57 10.72 3.04 10.75
CA CYS A 57 9.98 3.77 11.76
C CYS A 57 10.85 4.91 12.30
N HIS A 58 10.35 6.14 12.23
CA HIS A 58 11.05 7.30 12.77
C HIS A 58 11.10 7.25 14.31
N GLY A 59 12.04 8.01 14.88
CA GLY A 59 12.13 8.21 16.32
C GLY A 59 11.06 9.15 16.89
N VAL A 60 11.27 9.59 18.13
CA VAL A 60 10.32 10.44 18.89
C VAL A 60 10.02 11.78 18.22
N SER A 61 10.91 12.28 17.37
CA SER A 61 10.78 13.57 16.66
C SER A 61 9.74 13.57 15.54
N ARG A 62 9.15 12.41 15.20
CA ARG A 62 8.07 12.30 14.20
C ARG A 62 8.42 12.82 12.80
N ASN A 63 9.70 12.76 12.43
CA ASN A 63 10.24 13.25 11.17
C ASN A 63 10.37 12.14 10.12
N ALA A 64 9.25 11.47 9.83
CA ALA A 64 9.18 10.33 8.91
C ALA A 64 9.68 10.64 7.49
N GLU A 65 9.44 11.86 7.01
CA GLU A 65 9.87 12.31 5.69
C GLU A 65 11.40 12.36 5.57
N ASP A 66 12.07 12.90 6.59
CA ASP A 66 13.53 12.99 6.62
C ASP A 66 14.19 11.61 6.64
N TYR A 67 13.57 10.63 7.32
CA TYR A 67 14.07 9.25 7.35
C TYR A 67 13.97 8.54 5.99
N ARG A 68 13.10 9.00 5.09
CA ARG A 68 12.98 8.47 3.73
C ARG A 68 14.02 9.09 2.80
N ASN A 69 14.30 10.39 2.99
CA ASN A 69 15.20 11.18 2.14
C ASN A 69 16.67 10.79 2.32
#